data_AF-A0A662XJX4-F1
#
_entry.id   AF-A0A662XJX4-F1
#
_cell.length_a   1.000
_cell.length_b   1.000
_cell.length_c   1.000
_cell.angle_alpha   90.00
_cell.angle_beta   90.00
_cell.angle_gamma   90.00
#
_symmetry.space_group_name_H-M   'P 1'
#
loop_
_entity.id
_entity.type
_entity.pdbx_description
1 polymer ?
#
loop_
_entity_poly.entity_id
_entity_poly.type
_entity_poly.pdbx_seq_one_letter_code
_entity_poly.pdbx_strand_id
1 'polypeptide(L)'
;MSSDAAPAPARVQTRLTQASGPSITGDQHKIGGAFQLTPNPPFVAARVAVYDRVMAAQQAQIAALAAQQTPIKVTLPDGAVKEGVAWQTTPLDVALQISQGLADQVVVARVTYRGQPEDPFSVEAADVDGNEAGAEAAAGDAC
;
A
#
# COMPACT_ATOMS: atom_id res chain seq x y z
N MET A 1 -46.28 0.69 33.89
CA MET A 1 -45.18 1.59 33.50
C MET A 1 -44.43 0.92 32.36
N SER A 2 -44.96 1.02 31.13
CA SER A 2 -44.27 0.51 29.94
C SER A 2 -43.45 1.65 29.36
N SER A 3 -42.14 1.54 29.48
CA SER A 3 -41.19 2.43 28.82
C SER A 3 -41.08 1.99 27.37
N ASP A 4 -41.60 2.80 26.46
CA ASP A 4 -41.43 2.63 25.02
C ASP A 4 -40.09 3.29 24.63
N ALA A 5 -39.10 2.49 24.25
CA ALA A 5 -37.80 2.98 23.79
C ALA A 5 -37.86 3.21 22.29
N ALA A 6 -37.69 4.46 21.85
CA ALA A 6 -37.72 4.81 20.44
C ALA A 6 -36.63 4.06 19.65
N PRO A 7 -36.91 3.56 18.43
CA PRO A 7 -35.93 2.85 17.62
C PRO A 7 -34.83 3.81 17.15
N ALA A 8 -33.57 3.36 17.25
CA ALA A 8 -32.41 4.09 16.74
C ALA A 8 -32.56 4.38 15.22
N PRO A 9 -32.05 5.52 14.72
CA PRO A 9 -32.23 5.90 13.32
C PRO A 9 -31.57 4.87 12.39
N ALA A 10 -32.31 4.42 11.39
CA ALA A 10 -31.85 3.45 10.40
C ALA A 10 -30.70 4.03 9.56
N ARG A 11 -29.65 3.23 9.30
CA ARG A 11 -28.52 3.61 8.46
C ARG A 11 -28.99 3.97 7.06
N VAL A 12 -28.61 5.16 6.58
CA VAL A 12 -28.93 5.64 5.22
C VAL A 12 -28.15 4.79 4.20
N GLN A 13 -28.87 4.14 3.29
CA GLN A 13 -28.28 3.29 2.26
C GLN A 13 -27.78 4.15 1.08
N THR A 14 -26.49 4.47 1.08
CA THR A 14 -25.78 5.11 -0.05
C THR A 14 -25.42 4.10 -1.15
N ARG A 15 -24.92 4.55 -2.31
CA ARG A 15 -24.44 3.65 -3.40
C ARG A 15 -23.48 2.55 -2.91
N LEU A 16 -22.76 2.78 -1.82
CA LEU A 16 -21.79 1.86 -1.25
C LEU A 16 -22.40 0.74 -0.38
N THR A 17 -23.56 1.01 0.23
CA THR A 17 -24.24 0.07 1.14
C THR A 17 -25.39 -0.68 0.44
N GLN A 18 -25.73 -0.27 -0.78
CA GLN A 18 -26.65 -0.99 -1.65
C GLN A 18 -26.03 -2.32 -2.11
N ALA A 19 -26.30 -3.39 -1.37
CA ALA A 19 -25.90 -4.74 -1.75
C ALA A 19 -26.54 -5.12 -3.09
N SER A 20 -25.71 -5.36 -4.11
CA SER A 20 -26.15 -5.75 -5.47
C SER A 20 -25.92 -7.24 -5.75
N GLY A 21 -26.03 -8.08 -4.72
CA GLY A 21 -25.84 -9.53 -4.85
C GLY A 21 -26.56 -10.34 -3.77
N PRO A 22 -26.73 -11.66 -3.97
CA PRO A 22 -27.28 -12.55 -2.96
C PRO A 22 -26.45 -12.47 -1.68
N SER A 23 -27.12 -12.22 -0.55
CA SER A 23 -26.50 -12.24 0.77
C SER A 23 -26.01 -13.65 1.09
N ILE A 24 -24.81 -13.77 1.67
CA ILE A 24 -24.32 -15.06 2.16
C ILE A 24 -24.98 -15.34 3.50
N THR A 25 -26.20 -15.86 3.47
CA THR A 25 -26.91 -16.32 4.67
C THR A 25 -26.50 -17.77 4.97
N GLY A 26 -25.54 -17.95 5.88
CA GLY A 26 -25.28 -19.24 6.53
C GLY A 26 -23.79 -19.64 6.65
N ASP A 27 -23.50 -20.35 7.75
CA ASP A 27 -22.17 -20.73 8.26
C ASP A 27 -21.36 -21.71 7.39
N GLN A 28 -21.83 -22.04 6.17
CA GLN A 28 -21.25 -23.12 5.34
C GLN A 28 -20.80 -22.70 3.93
N HIS A 29 -20.98 -21.44 3.53
CA HIS A 29 -20.61 -21.00 2.17
C HIS A 29 -19.27 -20.25 2.18
N LYS A 30 -18.18 -20.96 1.85
CA LYS A 30 -16.90 -20.32 1.55
C LYS A 30 -17.04 -19.46 0.30
N ILE A 31 -16.60 -18.20 0.39
CA ILE A 31 -16.53 -17.30 -0.77
C ILE A 31 -15.55 -17.92 -1.78
N GLY A 32 -16.00 -18.10 -3.03
CA GLY A 32 -15.12 -18.54 -4.13
C GLY A 32 -15.37 -19.96 -4.69
N GLY A 33 -16.36 -20.70 -4.22
CA GLY A 33 -16.74 -22.01 -4.80
C GLY A 33 -15.62 -23.06 -4.75
N ALA A 34 -15.78 -24.15 -5.51
CA ALA A 34 -14.75 -25.18 -5.63
C ALA A 34 -13.61 -24.70 -6.54
N PHE A 35 -12.41 -24.51 -5.99
CA PHE A 35 -11.22 -24.15 -6.75
C PHE A 35 -10.63 -25.36 -7.46
N GLN A 36 -10.55 -25.31 -8.80
CA GLN A 36 -9.87 -26.31 -9.62
C GLN A 36 -8.57 -25.73 -10.17
N LEU A 37 -7.45 -26.45 -9.95
CA LEU A 37 -6.15 -26.08 -10.50
C LEU A 37 -6.15 -26.34 -12.00
N THR A 38 -6.20 -25.28 -12.80
CA THR A 38 -6.04 -25.34 -14.26
C THR A 38 -4.66 -24.82 -14.65
N PRO A 39 -3.94 -25.49 -15.57
CA PRO A 39 -2.70 -24.95 -16.12
C PRO A 39 -3.01 -23.72 -16.98
N ASN A 40 -2.25 -22.63 -16.77
CA ASN A 40 -2.39 -21.35 -17.46
C ASN A 40 -3.83 -20.78 -17.48
N PRO A 41 -4.37 -20.41 -16.32
CA PRO A 41 -5.72 -19.89 -16.25
C PRO A 41 -5.82 -18.50 -16.89
N PRO A 42 -6.96 -18.15 -17.51
CA PRO A 42 -7.12 -16.90 -18.28
C PRO A 42 -6.94 -15.63 -17.44
N PHE A 43 -7.20 -15.68 -16.12
CA PHE A 43 -7.01 -14.53 -15.24
C PHE A 43 -5.53 -14.15 -15.04
N VAL A 44 -4.57 -15.06 -15.28
CA VAL A 44 -3.15 -14.74 -15.16
C VAL A 44 -2.75 -13.74 -16.23
N ALA A 45 -3.12 -13.99 -17.49
CA ALA A 45 -2.85 -13.07 -18.59
C ALA A 45 -3.45 -11.68 -18.34
N ALA A 46 -4.69 -11.62 -17.84
CA ALA A 46 -5.33 -10.36 -17.48
C ALA A 46 -4.58 -9.61 -16.37
N ARG A 47 -4.11 -10.30 -15.32
CA ARG A 47 -3.33 -9.70 -14.23
C ARG A 47 -1.97 -9.21 -14.69
N VAL A 48 -1.28 -9.99 -15.54
CA VAL A 48 0.00 -9.60 -16.14
C VAL A 48 -0.17 -8.34 -16.99
N ALA A 49 -1.20 -8.26 -17.83
CA ALA A 49 -1.45 -7.06 -18.63
C ALA A 49 -1.68 -5.80 -17.76
N VAL A 50 -2.38 -5.94 -16.62
CA VAL A 50 -2.55 -4.85 -15.65
C VAL A 50 -1.23 -4.49 -14.99
N TYR A 51 -0.46 -5.49 -14.56
CA TYR A 51 0.86 -5.30 -13.95
C TYR A 51 1.81 -4.56 -14.91
N ASP A 52 1.95 -5.04 -16.14
CA ASP A 52 2.85 -4.47 -17.14
C ASP A 52 2.53 -2.99 -17.42
N ARG A 53 1.24 -2.66 -17.53
CA ARG A 53 0.78 -1.28 -17.71
C ARG A 53 1.19 -0.38 -16.54
N VAL A 54 0.98 -0.83 -15.30
CA VAL A 54 1.29 -0.04 -14.10
C VAL A 54 2.81 0.05 -13.89
N MET A 55 3.52 -1.06 -14.08
CA MET A 55 4.97 -1.14 -14.00
C MET A 55 5.65 -0.23 -15.03
N ALA A 56 5.14 -0.17 -16.26
CA ALA A 56 5.68 0.72 -17.29
C ALA A 56 5.54 2.21 -16.90
N ALA A 57 4.38 2.60 -16.35
CA ALA A 57 4.18 3.97 -15.86
C ALA A 57 5.13 4.31 -14.70
N GLN A 58 5.25 3.40 -13.73
CA GLN A 58 6.16 3.54 -12.59
C GLN A 58 7.61 3.65 -13.05
N GLN A 59 8.06 2.78 -13.95
CA GLN A 59 9.43 2.76 -14.44
C GLN A 59 9.80 4.06 -15.18
N ALA A 60 8.86 4.64 -15.94
CA ALA A 60 9.06 5.93 -16.61
C ALA A 60 9.24 7.07 -15.59
N GLN A 61 8.45 7.07 -14.51
CA GLN A 61 8.56 8.05 -13.43
C GLN A 61 9.90 7.91 -12.67
N ILE A 62 10.28 6.67 -12.29
CA ILE A 62 11.58 6.41 -11.65
C ILE A 62 12.72 6.85 -12.55
N ALA A 63 12.66 6.57 -13.86
CA ALA A 63 13.69 6.98 -14.80
C ALA A 63 13.82 8.50 -14.91
N ALA A 64 12.70 9.23 -14.92
CA ALA A 64 12.70 10.70 -14.91
C ALA A 64 13.32 11.28 -13.63
N LEU A 65 13.06 10.67 -12.48
CA LEU A 65 13.66 11.07 -11.20
C LEU A 65 15.16 10.72 -11.13
N ALA A 66 15.54 9.52 -11.56
CA ALA A 66 16.92 9.07 -11.60
C ALA A 66 17.80 9.92 -12.54
N ALA A 67 17.21 10.48 -13.60
CA ALA A 67 17.90 11.38 -14.53
C ALA A 67 18.40 12.68 -13.87
N GLN A 68 17.84 13.08 -12.72
CA GLN A 68 18.30 14.24 -11.96
C GLN A 68 19.65 14.01 -11.28
N GLN A 69 20.07 12.75 -11.14
CA GLN A 69 21.34 12.34 -10.53
C GLN A 69 21.63 13.00 -9.16
N THR A 70 20.58 13.20 -8.37
CA THR A 70 20.70 13.86 -7.06
C THR A 70 21.60 13.04 -6.13
N PRO A 71 22.75 13.57 -5.68
CA PRO A 71 23.67 12.83 -4.82
C PRO A 71 23.08 12.64 -3.42
N ILE A 72 23.24 11.44 -2.87
CA ILE A 72 22.79 11.06 -1.53
C ILE A 72 23.94 10.45 -0.74
N LYS A 73 23.89 10.62 0.58
CA LYS A 73 24.85 10.05 1.52
C LYS A 73 24.17 9.04 2.42
N VAL A 74 24.57 7.78 2.29
CA VAL A 74 24.07 6.68 3.12
C VAL A 74 25.05 6.47 4.27
N THR A 75 24.57 6.67 5.50
CA THR A 75 25.37 6.40 6.70
C THR A 75 25.07 4.99 7.19
N LEU A 76 26.11 4.17 7.29
CA LEU A 76 26.05 2.82 7.84
C LEU A 76 26.04 2.88 9.38
N PRO A 77 25.59 1.80 10.07
CA PRO A 77 25.53 1.78 11.54
C PRO A 77 26.90 1.89 12.22
N ASP A 78 27.98 1.58 11.50
CA ASP A 78 29.37 1.77 11.94
C ASP A 78 29.86 3.23 11.82
N GLY A 79 29.02 4.13 11.28
CA GLY A 79 29.35 5.52 11.02
C GLY A 79 30.03 5.77 9.67
N ALA A 80 30.33 4.72 8.89
CA ALA A 80 30.89 4.87 7.56
C ALA A 80 29.85 5.50 6.61
N VAL A 81 30.33 6.35 5.70
CA VAL A 81 29.48 7.02 4.71
C VAL A 81 29.75 6.43 3.33
N LYS A 82 28.68 6.06 2.64
CA LYS A 82 28.68 5.60 1.26
C LYS A 82 27.96 6.62 0.40
N GLU A 83 28.60 7.03 -0.69
CA GLU A 83 28.02 7.94 -1.67
C GLU A 83 27.13 7.13 -2.63
N GLY A 84 25.98 7.70 -2.96
CA GLY A 84 25.02 7.11 -3.89
C GLY A 84 24.24 8.19 -4.64
N VAL A 85 23.33 7.75 -5.50
CA VAL A 85 22.46 8.61 -6.29
C VAL A 85 21.01 8.25 -6.00
N ALA A 86 20.19 9.25 -5.70
CA ALA A 86 18.77 9.08 -5.45
C ALA A 86 18.08 8.40 -6.64
N TRP A 87 17.10 7.55 -6.38
CA TRP A 87 16.34 6.80 -7.40
C TRP A 87 17.17 5.85 -8.28
N GLN A 88 18.45 5.63 -7.94
CA GLN A 88 19.35 4.73 -8.66
C GLN A 88 20.05 3.73 -7.72
N THR A 89 20.65 4.20 -6.63
CA THR A 89 21.36 3.33 -5.69
C THR A 89 20.39 2.52 -4.83
N THR A 90 20.52 1.20 -4.86
CA THR A 90 19.73 0.29 -4.03
C THR A 90 20.49 -0.11 -2.75
N PRO A 91 19.79 -0.55 -1.69
CA PRO A 91 20.45 -1.10 -0.51
C PRO A 91 21.36 -2.29 -0.82
N LEU A 92 21.05 -3.07 -1.86
CA LEU A 92 21.90 -4.18 -2.30
C LEU A 92 23.21 -3.67 -2.92
N ASP A 93 23.17 -2.58 -3.70
CA ASP A 93 24.38 -1.95 -4.23
C ASP A 93 25.30 -1.47 -3.10
N VAL A 94 24.72 -0.93 -2.02
CA VAL A 94 25.49 -0.53 -0.83
C VAL A 94 26.14 -1.74 -0.16
N ALA A 95 25.45 -2.89 -0.09
CA ALA A 95 26.03 -4.12 0.44
C ALA A 95 27.18 -4.64 -0.45
N LEU A 96 27.01 -4.60 -1.78
CA LEU A 96 28.05 -4.96 -2.76
C LEU A 96 29.30 -4.09 -2.62
N GLN A 97 29.15 -2.79 -2.34
CA GLN A 97 30.26 -1.88 -2.06
C GLN A 97 31.04 -2.20 -0.77
N ILE A 98 30.45 -3.01 0.14
CA ILE A 98 31.13 -3.47 1.35
C ILE A 98 31.84 -4.78 1.06
N SER A 99 31.10 -5.80 0.61
CA SER A 99 31.67 -7.07 0.14
C SER A 99 30.61 -7.93 -0.55
N GLN A 100 31.04 -8.77 -1.51
CA GLN A 100 30.16 -9.74 -2.15
C GLN A 100 29.53 -10.71 -1.14
N GLY A 101 30.34 -11.22 -0.19
CA GLY A 101 29.85 -12.18 0.81
C GLY A 101 28.76 -11.61 1.71
N LEU A 102 28.80 -10.31 2.03
CA LEU A 102 27.71 -9.64 2.75
C LEU A 102 26.46 -9.54 1.86
N ALA A 103 26.61 -9.10 0.61
CA ALA A 103 25.50 -8.96 -0.34
C ALA A 103 24.73 -10.27 -0.55
N ASP A 104 25.45 -11.40 -0.58
CA ASP A 104 24.85 -12.73 -0.76
C ASP A 104 24.12 -13.24 0.50
N GLN A 105 24.47 -12.74 1.69
CA GLN A 105 23.88 -13.16 2.97
C GLN A 105 22.70 -12.30 3.43
N VAL A 106 22.59 -11.06 2.95
CA VAL A 106 21.54 -10.12 3.37
C VAL A 106 20.24 -10.34 2.62
N VAL A 107 19.11 -10.29 3.33
CA VAL A 107 17.77 -10.48 2.75
C VAL A 107 16.92 -9.21 2.87
N VAL A 108 17.10 -8.46 3.96
CA VAL A 108 16.29 -7.27 4.28
C VAL A 108 17.23 -6.14 4.72
N ALA A 109 16.92 -4.92 4.27
CA ALA A 109 17.60 -3.71 4.71
C ALA A 109 16.64 -2.85 5.55
N ARG A 110 17.11 -2.40 6.73
CA ARG A 110 16.39 -1.39 7.53
C ARG A 110 16.92 -0.01 7.16
N VAL A 111 16.07 0.80 6.52
CA VAL A 111 16.42 2.15 6.07
C VAL A 111 15.74 3.17 6.99
N THR A 112 16.49 4.16 7.44
CA THR A 112 15.97 5.29 8.22
C THR A 112 16.29 6.58 7.48
N TYR A 113 15.24 7.34 7.15
CA TYR A 113 15.37 8.61 6.45
C TYR A 113 15.65 9.74 7.43
N ARG A 114 16.46 10.71 7.02
CA ARG A 114 16.63 11.97 7.74
C ARG A 114 15.74 13.01 7.06
N GLY A 115 14.73 13.50 7.77
CA GLY A 115 13.75 14.46 7.24
C GLY A 115 12.54 13.79 6.59
N GLN A 116 11.76 14.57 5.84
CA GLN A 116 10.58 14.09 5.12
C GLN A 116 11.02 13.46 3.78
N PRO A 117 10.79 12.15 3.55
CA PRO A 117 11.10 11.54 2.28
C PRO A 117 10.11 12.00 1.20
N GLU A 118 10.61 12.24 -0.01
CA GLU A 118 9.77 12.48 -1.18
C GLU A 118 9.20 11.14 -1.66
N ASP A 119 7.87 10.98 -1.60
CA ASP A 119 7.18 9.83 -2.19
C ASP A 119 6.35 10.26 -3.40
N PRO A 120 6.89 10.16 -4.62
CA PRO A 120 6.18 10.51 -5.85
C PRO A 120 5.07 9.50 -6.19
N PHE A 121 4.99 8.38 -5.46
CA PHE A 121 3.97 7.36 -5.60
C PHE A 121 2.99 7.37 -4.41
N SER A 122 3.02 8.39 -3.55
CA SER A 122 2.07 8.50 -2.46
C SER A 122 0.67 8.64 -3.04
N VAL A 123 -0.10 7.57 -2.99
CA VAL A 123 -1.53 7.61 -3.27
C VAL A 123 -2.20 8.09 -1.99
N GLU A 124 -2.69 9.33 -1.98
CA GLU A 124 -3.63 9.74 -0.94
C GLU A 124 -4.81 8.76 -0.97
N ALA A 125 -5.25 8.30 0.20
CA ALA A 125 -6.29 7.29 0.31
C ALA A 125 -7.47 7.65 -0.60
N ALA A 126 -7.97 6.66 -1.37
CA ALA A 126 -9.23 6.81 -2.08
C ALA A 126 -10.26 7.37 -1.08
N ASP A 127 -10.91 8.49 -1.43
CA ASP A 127 -11.81 9.27 -0.59
C ASP A 127 -12.38 8.45 0.56
N VAL A 128 -11.91 8.71 1.79
CA VAL A 128 -12.55 8.19 3.00
C VAL A 128 -13.98 8.71 2.96
N ASP A 129 -14.90 7.84 2.57
CA ASP A 129 -16.17 8.15 1.95
C ASP A 129 -17.25 8.59 2.96
N GLY A 130 -16.82 9.31 4.00
CA GLY A 130 -17.69 10.05 4.92
C GLY A 130 -18.68 9.19 5.71
N ASN A 131 -18.49 7.87 5.75
CA ASN A 131 -19.39 6.93 6.43
C ASN A 131 -19.03 6.72 7.93
N GLU A 132 -18.27 7.64 8.52
CA GLU A 132 -18.17 7.74 9.97
C GLU A 132 -19.54 8.12 10.51
N ALA A 133 -20.11 7.29 11.40
CA ALA A 133 -21.38 7.58 12.03
C ALA A 133 -21.23 8.82 12.93
N GLY A 134 -21.50 10.00 12.38
CA GLY A 134 -21.58 11.24 13.15
C GLY A 134 -22.76 11.19 14.11
N ALA A 135 -22.52 10.81 15.36
CA ALA A 135 -23.27 11.40 16.45
C ALA A 135 -22.64 12.78 16.69
N GLU A 136 -23.38 13.80 16.27
CA GLU A 136 -23.34 15.22 16.66
C GLU A 136 -22.09 15.75 17.37
N ALA A 137 -21.55 16.83 16.82
CA ALA A 137 -20.42 17.62 17.29
C ALA A 137 -20.31 17.74 18.83
N ALA A 138 -19.33 17.08 19.42
CA ALA A 138 -18.76 17.49 20.69
C ALA A 138 -17.39 18.12 20.40
N ALA A 139 -17.32 19.45 20.57
CA ALA A 139 -16.06 20.16 20.65
C ALA A 139 -15.20 19.51 21.74
N GLY A 140 -14.05 18.95 21.35
CA GLY A 140 -13.13 18.25 22.22
C GLY A 140 -11.70 18.58 21.84
N ASP A 141 -11.06 19.26 22.76
CA ASP A 141 -9.71 19.83 22.80
C ASP A 141 -8.59 18.93 22.22
N ALA A 142 -7.70 19.53 21.44
CA ALA A 142 -6.48 18.89 20.94
C ALA A 142 -5.30 19.27 21.84
N CYS A 143 -4.66 18.26 22.43
CA CYS A 143 -3.29 18.34 22.94
C CYS A 143 -2.33 17.75 21.92
#